data_AF-A0A8H4SQF3-F1
#
_entry.id   AF-A0A8H4SQF3-F1
#
_cell.length_a   1.000
_cell.length_b   1.000
_cell.length_c   1.000
_cell.angle_alpha   90.00
_cell.angle_beta   90.00
_cell.angle_gamma   90.00
#
_symmetry.space_group_name_H-M   'P 1'
#
loop_
_entity.id
_entity.type
_entity.pdbx_description
1 polymer ?
#
loop_
_entity_poly.entity_id
_entity_poly.type
_entity_poly.pdbx_seq_one_letter_code
_entity_poly.pdbx_strand_id
1 'polypeptide(L)'
;MKAVSPTKSRRKQSPPPKDGATFESLTWDESEITGHDSTDPNDDGYGINGIGFRPTAAIAWARSQQRQKQVAEWKNREAREAREKRRERREGASVVKAEHDPGGTVQKKVKFDLR
;
A
#
# COMPACT_ATOMS: atom_id res chain seq x y z
N MET A 1 -56.63 46.42 -4.93
CA MET A 1 -56.01 45.07 -4.93
C MET A 1 -55.44 44.84 -3.54
N LYS A 2 -55.97 43.90 -2.75
CA LYS A 2 -55.53 43.65 -1.36
C LYS A 2 -54.32 42.71 -1.38
N ALA A 3 -53.21 43.11 -0.77
CA ALA A 3 -52.01 42.28 -0.65
C ALA A 3 -52.23 41.19 0.41
N VAL A 4 -51.98 39.93 0.03
CA VAL A 4 -52.02 38.76 0.92
C VAL A 4 -50.70 38.69 1.67
N SER A 5 -50.76 38.61 3.00
CA SER A 5 -49.59 38.44 3.88
C SER A 5 -49.06 37.00 3.83
N PRO A 6 -47.73 36.78 3.87
CA PRO A 6 -47.17 35.44 3.83
C PRO A 6 -47.38 34.71 5.17
N THR A 7 -48.02 33.56 5.12
CA THR A 7 -48.21 32.67 6.29
C THR A 7 -46.87 32.09 6.74
N LYS A 8 -46.48 32.37 7.98
CA LYS A 8 -45.24 31.91 8.61
C LYS A 8 -45.26 30.37 8.73
N SER A 9 -44.45 29.68 7.93
CA SER A 9 -44.25 28.23 7.99
C SER A 9 -43.82 27.82 9.41
N ARG A 10 -44.67 27.04 10.10
CA ARG A 10 -44.34 26.40 11.38
C ARG A 10 -43.27 25.33 11.12
N ARG A 11 -42.01 25.68 11.36
CA ARG A 11 -40.93 24.68 11.50
C ARG A 11 -41.33 23.73 12.62
N LYS A 12 -41.58 22.45 12.30
CA LYS A 12 -41.73 21.41 13.33
C LYS A 12 -40.37 21.25 13.98
N GLN A 13 -40.25 21.70 15.23
CA GLN A 13 -39.07 21.46 16.05
C GLN A 13 -39.07 19.98 16.42
N SER A 14 -37.94 19.31 16.19
CA SER A 14 -37.71 17.93 16.66
C SER A 14 -37.84 17.87 18.19
N PRO A 15 -38.35 16.76 18.75
CA PRO A 15 -38.45 16.60 20.19
C PRO A 15 -37.06 16.71 20.84
N PRO A 16 -36.97 17.28 22.05
CA PRO A 16 -35.70 17.41 22.75
C PRO A 16 -35.12 16.02 23.07
N PRO A 17 -33.78 15.85 23.02
CA PRO A 17 -33.15 14.61 23.46
C PRO A 17 -33.50 14.33 24.92
N LYS A 18 -33.72 13.06 25.25
CA LYS A 18 -34.10 12.66 26.62
C LYS A 18 -32.92 12.90 27.55
N ASP A 19 -33.13 13.70 28.60
CA ASP A 19 -32.16 13.89 29.68
C ASP A 19 -31.85 12.54 30.31
N GLY A 20 -30.61 12.07 30.14
CA GLY A 20 -30.15 10.76 30.60
C GLY A 20 -29.68 9.80 29.51
N ALA A 21 -29.69 10.20 28.23
CA ALA A 21 -28.95 9.47 27.20
C ALA A 21 -27.45 9.75 27.38
N THR A 22 -26.82 9.08 28.34
CA THR A 22 -25.41 8.77 28.24
C THR A 22 -25.25 8.00 26.94
N PHE A 23 -24.76 8.66 25.90
CA PHE A 23 -24.19 7.96 24.75
C PHE A 23 -22.96 7.23 25.29
N GLU A 24 -23.18 6.10 25.94
CA GLU A 24 -22.12 5.21 26.38
C GLU A 24 -21.43 4.74 25.12
N SER A 25 -20.30 5.37 24.83
CA SER A 25 -19.46 5.20 23.65
C SER A 25 -19.99 5.84 22.35
N LEU A 26 -19.09 6.56 21.67
CA LEU A 26 -19.31 7.17 20.35
C LEU A 26 -19.06 6.16 19.22
N THR A 27 -19.01 4.88 19.56
CA THR A 27 -18.71 3.75 18.70
C THR A 27 -19.95 2.88 18.62
N TRP A 28 -20.15 2.24 17.47
CA TRP A 28 -21.25 1.29 17.30
C TRP A 28 -21.07 0.12 18.25
N ASP A 29 -22.10 -0.19 19.04
CA ASP A 29 -22.15 -1.36 19.90
C ASP A 29 -22.57 -2.59 19.08
N GLU A 30 -22.04 -3.77 19.40
CA GLU A 30 -22.38 -5.02 18.70
C GLU A 30 -23.86 -5.38 18.84
N SER A 31 -24.48 -5.01 19.96
CA SER A 31 -25.91 -5.22 20.23
C SER A 31 -26.83 -4.35 19.35
N GLU A 32 -26.31 -3.29 18.72
CA GLU A 32 -27.05 -2.42 17.82
C GLU A 32 -27.10 -2.95 16.37
N ILE A 33 -26.26 -3.92 16.03
CA ILE A 33 -26.24 -4.50 14.68
C ILE A 33 -27.37 -5.54 14.55
N THR A 34 -28.47 -5.12 13.92
CA THR A 34 -29.57 -6.03 13.59
C THR A 34 -29.11 -7.06 12.55
N GLY A 35 -29.24 -8.35 12.87
CA GLY A 35 -28.97 -9.46 11.94
C GLY A 35 -27.53 -9.98 11.92
N HIS A 36 -26.72 -9.64 12.93
CA HIS A 36 -25.42 -10.28 13.14
C HIS A 36 -25.54 -11.41 14.15
N ASP A 37 -25.28 -12.64 13.70
CA ASP A 37 -25.02 -13.78 14.56
C ASP A 37 -23.55 -14.14 14.41
N SER A 38 -22.74 -13.85 15.44
CA SER A 38 -21.31 -14.13 15.40
C SER A 38 -21.00 -15.63 15.36
N THR A 39 -21.99 -16.48 15.60
CA THR A 39 -21.87 -17.95 15.58
C THR A 39 -22.96 -18.58 14.72
N ASP A 40 -23.32 -17.97 13.58
CA ASP A 40 -24.30 -18.54 12.65
C ASP A 40 -23.82 -19.93 12.16
N PRO A 41 -24.53 -21.03 12.48
CA PRO A 41 -24.15 -22.37 12.04
C PRO A 41 -24.31 -22.60 10.53
N ASN A 42 -25.00 -21.68 9.83
CA ASN A 42 -25.13 -21.69 8.36
C ASN A 42 -24.11 -20.77 7.67
N ASP A 43 -23.39 -19.93 8.42
CA ASP A 43 -22.28 -19.14 7.90
C ASP A 43 -21.05 -20.03 7.80
N ASP A 44 -20.76 -20.50 6.58
CA ASP A 44 -19.58 -21.32 6.27
C ASP A 44 -18.26 -20.52 6.37
N GLY A 45 -18.33 -19.22 6.70
CA GLY A 45 -17.20 -18.30 6.74
C GLY A 45 -16.65 -17.95 5.36
N TYR A 46 -17.35 -18.37 4.29
CA TYR A 46 -17.06 -18.04 2.91
C TYR A 46 -17.99 -16.94 2.37
N GLY A 47 -18.89 -16.37 3.16
CA GLY A 47 -19.73 -15.23 2.76
C GLY A 47 -20.86 -15.61 1.79
N ILE A 48 -21.46 -14.61 1.13
CA ILE A 48 -22.67 -14.79 0.30
C ILE A 48 -22.45 -15.89 -0.75
N ASN A 49 -23.20 -17.00 -0.61
CA ASN A 49 -23.23 -18.16 -1.52
C ASN A 49 -21.91 -18.94 -1.67
N GLY A 50 -21.02 -18.95 -0.67
CA GLY A 50 -19.74 -19.67 -0.73
C GLY A 50 -18.69 -19.01 -1.63
N ILE A 51 -18.97 -17.81 -2.16
CA ILE A 51 -17.99 -16.97 -2.84
C ILE A 51 -17.28 -16.17 -1.76
N GLY A 52 -16.29 -16.81 -1.15
CA GLY A 52 -15.31 -16.15 -0.29
C GLY A 52 -14.81 -14.91 -1.01
N PHE A 53 -14.68 -13.79 -0.30
CA PHE A 53 -13.99 -12.59 -0.79
C PHE A 53 -12.48 -12.85 -0.91
N ARG A 54 -12.10 -13.99 -1.50
CA ARG A 54 -10.76 -14.32 -1.92
C ARG A 54 -10.55 -13.68 -3.28
N PRO A 55 -9.42 -13.01 -3.52
CA PRO A 55 -9.11 -12.54 -4.86
C PRO A 55 -9.20 -13.73 -5.82
N THR A 56 -9.92 -13.55 -6.93
CA THR A 56 -9.96 -14.53 -8.01
C THR A 56 -8.54 -14.96 -8.36
N ALA A 57 -8.34 -16.21 -8.80
CA ALA A 57 -6.99 -16.72 -9.10
C ALA A 57 -6.15 -15.77 -9.98
N ALA A 58 -6.78 -15.11 -10.96
CA ALA A 58 -6.16 -14.08 -11.78
C ALA A 58 -5.67 -12.86 -10.96
N ILE A 59 -6.47 -12.36 -10.03
CA ILE A 59 -6.14 -11.23 -9.15
C ILE A 59 -5.03 -11.62 -8.16
N ALA A 60 -5.09 -12.83 -7.60
CA ALA A 60 -4.05 -13.33 -6.72
C ALA A 60 -2.69 -13.44 -7.44
N TRP A 61 -2.71 -13.95 -8.68
CA TRP A 61 -1.51 -14.04 -9.51
C TRP A 61 -0.96 -12.66 -9.89
N ALA A 62 -1.82 -11.73 -10.31
CA ALA A 62 -1.42 -10.36 -10.63
C ALA A 62 -0.76 -9.65 -9.44
N ARG A 63 -1.32 -9.81 -8.23
CA ARG A 63 -0.72 -9.28 -6.99
C ARG A 63 0.65 -9.91 -6.70
N SER A 64 0.81 -11.20 -6.94
CA SER A 64 2.10 -11.89 -6.76
C SER A 64 3.15 -11.37 -7.73
N GLN A 65 2.80 -11.16 -9.00
CA GLN A 65 3.69 -10.56 -10.00
C GLN A 65 4.13 -9.14 -9.64
N GLN A 66 3.21 -8.29 -9.17
CA GLN A 66 3.55 -6.94 -8.71
C GLN A 66 4.48 -6.97 -7.50
N ARG A 67 4.25 -7.88 -6.55
CA ARG A 67 5.13 -8.08 -5.38
C ARG A 67 6.53 -8.50 -5.81
N GLN A 68 6.64 -9.46 -6.75
CA GLN A 68 7.94 -9.89 -7.28
C GLN A 68 8.70 -8.73 -7.92
N LYS A 69 8.02 -7.88 -8.70
CA LYS A 69 8.62 -6.68 -9.30
C LYS A 69 9.15 -5.71 -8.24
N GLN A 70 8.34 -5.37 -7.23
CA GLN A 70 8.78 -4.48 -6.15
C GLN A 70 10.01 -5.02 -5.41
N VAL A 71 10.01 -6.31 -5.07
CA VAL A 71 11.15 -6.93 -4.37
C VAL A 71 12.39 -6.94 -5.26
N ALA A 72 12.26 -7.21 -6.56
CA ALA A 72 13.36 -7.18 -7.50
C ALA A 72 13.96 -5.77 -7.65
N GLU A 73 13.11 -4.74 -7.75
CA GLU A 73 13.52 -3.34 -7.81
C GLU A 73 14.26 -2.91 -6.53
N TRP A 74 13.74 -3.27 -5.37
CA TRP A 74 14.38 -3.00 -4.08
C TRP A 74 15.76 -3.67 -3.98
N LYS A 75 15.86 -4.96 -4.32
CA LYS A 75 17.13 -5.69 -4.36
C LYS A 75 18.12 -5.08 -5.36
N ASN A 76 17.65 -4.59 -6.49
CA ASN A 76 18.51 -3.95 -7.49
C ASN A 76 19.09 -2.64 -6.96
N ARG A 77 18.28 -1.82 -6.27
CA ARG A 77 18.74 -0.60 -5.61
C ARG A 77 19.84 -0.91 -4.58
N GLU A 78 19.59 -1.85 -3.68
CA GLU A 78 20.56 -2.27 -2.67
C GLU A 78 21.85 -2.83 -3.32
N ALA A 79 21.71 -3.66 -4.36
CA ALA A 79 22.85 -4.22 -5.08
C ALA A 79 23.65 -3.15 -5.84
N ARG A 80 22.99 -2.11 -6.35
CA ARG A 80 23.63 -0.98 -7.01
C ARG A 80 24.42 -0.15 -6.01
N GLU A 81 23.84 0.20 -4.86
CA GLU A 81 24.53 0.91 -3.78
C GLU A 81 25.73 0.12 -3.25
N ALA A 82 25.61 -1.20 -3.09
CA ALA A 82 26.74 -2.05 -2.71
C ALA A 82 27.86 -2.09 -3.77
N ARG A 83 27.52 -2.05 -5.07
CA ARG A 83 28.50 -1.94 -6.15
C ARG A 83 29.16 -0.57 -6.16
N GLU A 84 28.38 0.49 -5.97
CA GLU A 84 28.87 1.87 -5.92
C GLU A 84 29.82 2.08 -4.74
N LYS A 85 29.47 1.61 -3.54
CA LYS A 85 30.38 1.63 -2.37
C LYS A 85 31.68 0.87 -2.61
N ARG A 86 31.64 -0.25 -3.35
CA ARG A 86 32.87 -0.96 -3.77
C ARG A 86 33.65 -0.15 -4.81
N ARG A 87 32.98 0.51 -5.75
CA ARG A 87 33.61 1.38 -6.75
C ARG A 87 34.25 2.59 -6.08
N GLU A 88 33.55 3.29 -5.19
CA GLU A 88 34.04 4.41 -4.41
C GLU A 88 35.28 4.01 -3.59
N ARG A 89 35.27 2.84 -2.94
CA ARG A 89 36.44 2.36 -2.21
C ARG A 89 37.63 2.06 -3.14
N ARG A 90 37.38 1.64 -4.38
CA ARG A 90 38.43 1.46 -5.40
C ARG A 90 38.90 2.80 -5.97
N GLU A 91 38.00 3.72 -6.26
CA GLU A 91 38.30 5.04 -6.81
C GLU A 91 39.00 5.94 -5.79
N GLY A 92 38.55 5.97 -4.54
CA GLY A 92 39.23 6.66 -3.45
C GLY A 92 40.63 6.09 -3.17
N ALA A 93 40.83 4.78 -3.33
CA ALA A 93 42.16 4.18 -3.27
C ALA A 93 43.00 4.40 -4.54
N SER A 94 42.37 4.63 -5.70
CA SER A 94 43.07 4.95 -6.95
C SER A 94 43.41 6.43 -7.07
N VAL A 95 42.66 7.35 -6.44
CA VAL A 95 43.03 8.78 -6.37
C VAL A 95 44.37 8.95 -5.65
N VAL A 96 44.68 8.13 -4.64
CA VAL A 96 45.98 8.14 -3.96
C VAL A 96 47.09 7.47 -4.81
N LYS A 97 46.75 6.73 -5.87
CA LYS A 97 47.72 6.03 -6.75
C LYS A 97 47.79 6.59 -8.18
N ALA A 98 46.94 7.55 -8.55
CA ALA A 98 46.86 8.11 -9.89
C ALA A 98 47.93 9.18 -10.18
N GLU A 99 48.81 9.50 -9.23
CA GLU A 99 50.01 10.29 -9.53
C GLU A 99 51.10 9.51 -10.29
N HIS A 100 50.87 8.24 -10.65
CA HIS A 100 51.80 7.46 -11.46
C HIS A 100 51.29 7.25 -12.90
N ASP A 101 51.89 8.04 -13.79
CA ASP A 101 51.98 7.97 -15.25
C ASP A 101 50.75 8.34 -16.14
N PRO A 102 50.71 9.57 -16.70
CA PRO A 102 49.69 10.02 -17.65
C PRO A 102 49.92 9.58 -19.11
N GLY A 103 50.61 8.45 -19.37
CA GLY A 103 51.06 8.08 -20.72
C GLY A 103 50.71 6.68 -21.26
N GLY A 104 50.16 5.78 -20.44
CA GLY A 104 50.00 4.37 -20.82
C GLY A 104 48.61 4.00 -21.32
N THR A 105 48.41 3.88 -22.64
CA THR A 105 47.22 3.18 -23.17
C THR A 105 47.27 1.71 -22.77
N VAL A 106 46.41 1.29 -21.83
CA VAL A 106 46.37 -0.09 -21.33
C VAL A 106 45.74 -1.01 -22.39
N GLN A 107 46.56 -1.52 -23.31
CA GLN A 107 46.18 -2.53 -24.30
C GLN A 107 46.01 -3.90 -23.62
N LYS A 108 44.79 -4.30 -23.31
CA LYS A 108 44.50 -5.64 -22.76
C LYS A 108 44.39 -6.66 -23.90
N LYS A 109 45.37 -7.56 -24.00
CA LYS A 109 45.34 -8.67 -24.98
C LYS A 109 44.52 -9.82 -24.38
N VAL A 110 43.51 -10.30 -25.10
CA VAL A 110 42.71 -11.47 -24.72
C VAL A 110 42.96 -12.57 -25.75
N LYS A 111 43.20 -13.81 -25.29
CA LYS A 111 43.38 -14.97 -26.15
C LYS A 111 42.01 -15.59 -26.44
N PHE A 112 41.65 -15.67 -27.72
CA PHE A 112 40.48 -16.44 -28.17
C PHE A 112 40.96 -17.82 -28.58
N ASP A 113 40.39 -18.86 -27.96
CA ASP A 113 40.54 -20.22 -28.44
C ASP A 113 39.44 -20.46 -29.49
N LEU A 114 39.83 -20.48 -30.77
CA LEU A 114 38.97 -20.87 -31.88
C LEU A 114 38.87 -22.40 -31.92
N ARG A 115 37.64 -22.92 -31.92
CA ARG A 115 37.31 -24.33 -32.18
C ARG A 115 36.90 -24.51 -33.62
#